data_AF-A0A225WTV6-F1
#
_entry.id   AF-A0A225WTV6-F1
#
_cell.length_a   1.000
_cell.length_b   1.000
_cell.length_c   1.000
_cell.angle_alpha   90.00
_cell.angle_beta   90.00
_cell.angle_gamma   90.00
#
_symmetry.space_group_name_H-M   'P 1'
#
loop_
_entity.id
_entity.type
_entity.pdbx_description
1 polymer ?
#
loop_
_entity_poly.entity_id
_entity_poly.type
_entity_poly.pdbx_seq_one_letter_code
_entity_poly.pdbx_strand_id
1 'polypeptide(L)'
;MSWTSPFGRIYNDNIMRFRGEEWLNDDRLVHGMTTIPDECGPIGIISPAFSVTGDTEGKNESIAVSQLFHARYKFAMLPLHIGKNLWCGAVFDMQSTPQTITVFDPQQKQEQYEEYESLIETLFEDTTSTRISRREEWLKQSDGYNCGLFVLLFFECTVRGITLPASPSKGFLHYIRMRYMLKALQV
;
A
#
# COMPACT_ATOMS: atom_id res chain seq x y z
N MET A 1 -21.50 3.50 -13.73
CA MET A 1 -20.23 3.15 -14.41
C MET A 1 -19.28 2.56 -13.38
N SER A 2 -18.38 1.66 -13.79
CA SER A 2 -17.46 0.94 -12.89
C SER A 2 -16.10 0.78 -13.56
N TRP A 3 -15.04 0.84 -12.77
CA TRP A 3 -13.66 0.59 -13.17
C TRP A 3 -13.31 -0.89 -12.91
N THR A 4 -12.43 -1.49 -13.71
CA THR A 4 -12.01 -2.89 -13.53
C THR A 4 -10.53 -2.93 -13.20
N SER A 5 -10.21 -3.34 -11.98
CA SER A 5 -8.85 -3.59 -11.51
C SER A 5 -8.40 -5.00 -11.86
N PRO A 6 -7.09 -5.31 -11.76
CA PRO A 6 -6.60 -6.69 -11.79
C PRO A 6 -7.21 -7.60 -10.70
N PHE A 7 -7.81 -7.02 -9.66
CA PHE A 7 -8.40 -7.72 -8.52
C PHE A 7 -9.94 -7.69 -8.52
N GLY A 8 -10.56 -7.23 -9.61
CA GLY A 8 -12.01 -7.17 -9.76
C GLY A 8 -12.57 -5.77 -9.95
N ARG A 9 -13.90 -5.67 -9.96
CA ARG A 9 -14.66 -4.47 -10.32
C ARG A 9 -14.77 -3.51 -9.14
N ILE A 10 -14.47 -2.23 -9.39
CA ILE A 10 -14.60 -1.12 -8.44
C ILE A 10 -15.67 -0.16 -8.95
N TYR A 11 -16.66 0.15 -8.11
CA TYR A 11 -17.76 1.04 -8.50
C TYR A 11 -17.37 2.51 -8.40
N ASN A 12 -17.80 3.33 -9.37
CA ASN A 12 -17.44 4.75 -9.41
C ASN A 12 -17.87 5.52 -8.16
N ASP A 13 -19.02 5.18 -7.58
CA ASP A 13 -19.49 5.82 -6.34
C ASP A 13 -18.51 5.61 -5.17
N ASN A 14 -17.79 4.48 -5.17
CA ASN A 14 -16.76 4.21 -4.18
C ASN A 14 -15.51 5.07 -4.43
N ILE A 15 -15.10 5.22 -5.69
CA ILE A 15 -13.96 6.09 -6.06
C ILE A 15 -14.27 7.56 -5.74
N MET A 16 -15.50 8.03 -6.01
CA MET A 16 -15.90 9.41 -5.72
C MET A 16 -15.77 9.78 -4.23
N ARG A 17 -15.75 8.79 -3.32
CA ARG A 17 -15.52 9.02 -1.88
C ARG A 17 -14.09 9.42 -1.52
N PHE A 18 -13.14 9.37 -2.45
CA PHE A 18 -11.85 10.06 -2.25
C PHE A 18 -12.06 11.55 -1.91
N ARG A 19 -13.16 12.17 -2.37
CA ARG A 19 -13.49 13.57 -2.04
C ARG A 19 -13.76 13.89 -0.59
N GLY A 20 -14.09 12.90 0.21
CA GLY A 20 -14.38 13.08 1.62
C GLY A 20 -13.17 12.86 2.51
N GLU A 21 -13.26 13.37 3.73
CA GLU A 21 -12.40 13.04 4.88
C GLU A 21 -12.83 11.68 5.48
N GLU A 22 -12.87 10.64 4.63
CA GLU A 22 -13.35 9.29 4.98
C GLU A 22 -12.20 8.28 5.01
N TRP A 23 -12.37 7.18 5.74
CA TRP A 23 -11.43 6.05 5.67
C TRP A 23 -11.40 5.50 4.26
N LEU A 24 -10.21 5.20 3.73
CA LEU A 24 -10.11 4.41 2.49
C LEU A 24 -10.48 2.96 2.82
N ASN A 25 -11.30 2.35 1.97
CA ASN A 25 -11.53 0.91 1.97
C ASN A 25 -10.61 0.23 0.96
N ASP A 26 -10.65 -1.10 0.93
CA ASP A 26 -9.83 -1.95 0.07
C ASP A 26 -9.89 -1.50 -1.39
N ASP A 27 -11.09 -1.32 -1.94
CA ASP A 27 -11.29 -0.82 -3.31
C ASP A 27 -10.55 0.49 -3.60
N ARG A 28 -10.66 1.49 -2.72
CA ARG A 28 -9.97 2.77 -2.93
C ARG A 28 -8.46 2.62 -2.81
N LEU A 29 -7.98 1.77 -1.90
CA LEU A 29 -6.57 1.47 -1.77
C LEU A 29 -6.04 0.76 -3.03
N VAL A 30 -6.76 -0.27 -3.50
CA VAL A 30 -6.48 -0.98 -4.77
C VAL A 30 -6.40 0.01 -5.92
N HIS A 31 -7.43 0.84 -6.08
CA HIS A 31 -7.48 1.88 -7.12
C HIS A 31 -6.21 2.73 -7.08
N GLY A 32 -5.88 3.30 -5.92
CA GLY A 32 -4.67 4.10 -5.76
C GLY A 32 -3.40 3.34 -6.16
N MET A 33 -3.20 2.14 -5.60
CA MET A 33 -2.03 1.30 -5.86
C MET A 33 -1.89 0.95 -7.35
N THR A 34 -2.98 0.59 -8.02
CA THR A 34 -2.96 0.17 -9.43
C THR A 34 -2.70 1.30 -10.42
N THR A 35 -2.80 2.56 -9.97
CA THR A 35 -2.47 3.73 -10.81
C THR A 35 -1.03 4.23 -10.64
N ILE A 36 -0.28 3.67 -9.69
CA ILE A 36 1.16 3.98 -9.52
C ILE A 36 2.00 3.37 -10.67
N PRO A 37 1.76 2.11 -11.10
CA PRO A 37 2.49 1.52 -12.23
C PRO A 37 2.42 2.30 -13.55
N ASP A 38 1.31 3.01 -13.80
CA ASP A 38 1.12 3.79 -15.04
C ASP A 38 2.21 4.86 -15.24
N GLU A 39 2.78 5.37 -14.14
CA GLU A 39 3.82 6.41 -14.16
C GLU A 39 5.20 5.87 -13.79
N CYS A 40 5.27 4.74 -13.08
CA CYS A 40 6.52 4.20 -12.51
C CYS A 40 7.03 2.93 -13.20
N GLY A 41 6.24 2.35 -14.11
CA GLY A 41 6.50 1.06 -14.72
C GLY A 41 5.99 -0.13 -13.88
N PRO A 42 6.31 -1.37 -14.28
CA PRO A 42 5.76 -2.57 -13.64
C PRO A 42 6.15 -2.71 -12.16
N ILE A 43 5.14 -2.87 -11.30
CA ILE A 43 5.28 -3.06 -9.84
C ILE A 43 4.44 -4.26 -9.43
N GLY A 44 4.95 -5.09 -8.52
CA GLY A 44 4.19 -6.17 -7.91
C GLY A 44 3.15 -5.60 -6.93
N ILE A 45 1.90 -6.04 -7.04
CA ILE A 45 0.81 -5.58 -6.17
C ILE A 45 0.02 -6.79 -5.70
N ILE A 46 -0.32 -6.83 -4.41
CA ILE A 46 -1.28 -7.77 -3.85
C ILE A 46 -2.52 -7.04 -3.35
N SER A 47 -3.70 -7.63 -3.57
CA SER A 47 -4.98 -7.04 -3.15
C SER A 47 -5.08 -6.96 -1.63
N PRO A 48 -5.41 -5.81 -1.02
CA PRO A 48 -5.55 -5.65 0.44
C PRO A 48 -6.49 -6.66 1.11
N ALA A 49 -7.46 -7.20 0.35
CA ALA A 49 -8.37 -8.24 0.81
C ALA A 49 -7.65 -9.50 1.33
N PHE A 50 -6.42 -9.76 0.88
CA PHE A 50 -5.61 -10.88 1.38
C PHE A 50 -5.38 -10.78 2.89
N SER A 51 -5.22 -9.57 3.43
CA SER A 51 -4.97 -9.35 4.86
C SER A 51 -6.17 -9.75 5.74
N VAL A 52 -7.39 -9.64 5.18
CA VAL A 52 -8.65 -9.92 5.88
C VAL A 52 -9.09 -11.39 5.70
N THR A 53 -8.43 -12.13 4.81
CA THR A 53 -8.69 -13.56 4.60
C THR A 53 -8.34 -14.33 5.89
N GLY A 54 -9.30 -15.08 6.44
CA GLY A 54 -9.20 -15.64 7.79
C GLY A 54 -8.37 -16.92 7.88
N ASP A 55 -8.19 -17.64 6.78
CA ASP A 55 -7.45 -18.88 6.68
C ASP A 55 -6.09 -18.67 5.98
N THR A 56 -5.06 -19.34 6.50
CA THR A 56 -3.69 -19.26 5.99
C THR A 56 -3.60 -19.74 4.53
N GLU A 57 -4.44 -20.69 4.13
CA GLU A 57 -4.47 -21.22 2.77
C GLU A 57 -4.90 -20.15 1.77
N GLY A 58 -6.02 -19.45 2.01
CA GLY A 58 -6.46 -18.34 1.17
C GLY A 58 -5.47 -17.16 1.11
N LYS A 59 -4.73 -16.90 2.19
CA LYS A 59 -3.62 -15.92 2.17
C LYS A 59 -2.50 -16.35 1.24
N ASN A 60 -2.05 -17.60 1.36
CA ASN A 60 -0.99 -18.16 0.53
C ASN A 60 -1.38 -18.24 -0.94
N GLU A 61 -2.63 -18.59 -1.24
CA GLU A 61 -3.17 -18.57 -2.60
C GLU A 61 -3.18 -17.15 -3.18
N SER A 62 -3.65 -16.17 -2.40
CA SER A 62 -3.63 -14.75 -2.81
C SER A 62 -2.21 -14.25 -3.10
N ILE A 63 -1.24 -14.64 -2.27
CA ILE A 63 0.18 -14.33 -2.48
C ILE A 63 0.69 -14.98 -3.76
N ALA A 64 0.44 -16.28 -3.96
CA ALA A 64 0.88 -17.02 -5.14
C ALA A 64 0.31 -16.43 -6.44
N VAL A 65 -0.99 -16.13 -6.47
CA VAL A 65 -1.69 -15.55 -7.64
C VAL A 65 -1.21 -14.14 -7.96
N SER A 66 -0.85 -13.34 -6.94
CA SER A 66 -0.37 -11.97 -7.13
C SER A 66 0.96 -11.87 -7.88
N GLN A 67 1.75 -12.95 -7.88
CA GLN A 67 3.12 -12.99 -8.42
C GLN A 67 3.96 -11.79 -7.97
N LEU A 68 3.84 -11.41 -6.69
CA LEU A 68 4.37 -10.17 -6.11
C LEU A 68 5.85 -9.91 -6.46
N PHE A 69 6.68 -10.95 -6.54
CA PHE A 69 8.12 -10.87 -6.80
C PHE A 69 8.55 -11.32 -8.19
N HIS A 70 7.66 -11.24 -9.20
CA HIS A 70 8.04 -11.57 -10.58
C HIS A 70 9.29 -10.79 -11.01
N ALA A 71 10.23 -11.45 -11.71
CA ALA A 71 11.54 -10.90 -12.09
C ALA A 71 11.52 -9.60 -12.93
N ARG A 72 10.35 -9.18 -13.41
CA ARG A 72 10.17 -7.93 -14.17
C ARG A 72 9.95 -6.71 -13.27
N TYR A 73 9.57 -6.95 -12.01
CA TYR A 73 9.23 -5.90 -11.06
C TYR A 73 10.48 -5.45 -10.32
N LYS A 74 10.66 -4.13 -10.22
CA LYS A 74 11.71 -3.52 -9.39
C LYS A 74 11.27 -3.33 -7.95
N PHE A 75 9.96 -3.15 -7.77
CA PHE A 75 9.33 -2.93 -6.48
C PHE A 75 8.11 -3.83 -6.33
N ALA A 76 7.75 -4.11 -5.09
CA ALA A 76 6.48 -4.72 -4.72
C ALA A 76 5.83 -3.95 -3.56
N MET A 77 4.52 -3.73 -3.65
CA MET A 77 3.72 -3.00 -2.65
C MET A 77 2.79 -3.96 -1.93
N LEU A 78 2.91 -3.98 -0.60
CA LEU A 78 2.17 -4.85 0.30
C LEU A 78 1.30 -4.00 1.24
N PRO A 79 -0.01 -3.86 0.98
CA PRO A 79 -0.94 -3.20 1.89
C PRO A 79 -1.33 -4.16 3.02
N LEU A 80 -1.29 -3.71 4.27
CA LEU A 80 -1.61 -4.54 5.43
C LEU A 80 -2.77 -3.95 6.23
N HIS A 81 -3.66 -4.84 6.66
CA HIS A 81 -4.79 -4.51 7.51
C HIS A 81 -4.68 -5.23 8.86
N ILE A 82 -4.50 -4.48 9.95
CA ILE A 82 -4.54 -5.03 11.32
C ILE A 82 -5.68 -4.40 12.11
N GLY A 83 -6.34 -5.22 12.95
CA GLY A 83 -7.43 -4.77 13.84
C GLY A 83 -8.66 -4.19 13.13
N LYS A 84 -8.85 -4.46 11.83
CA LYS A 84 -9.98 -4.01 10.97
C LYS A 84 -10.15 -2.49 10.79
N ASN A 85 -9.29 -1.65 11.40
CA ASN A 85 -9.45 -0.19 11.35
C ASN A 85 -8.21 0.60 10.95
N LEU A 86 -7.05 -0.04 10.75
CA LEU A 86 -5.81 0.65 10.41
C LEU A 86 -5.13 0.05 9.18
N TRP A 87 -4.72 0.94 8.27
CA TRP A 87 -3.88 0.63 7.13
C TRP A 87 -2.41 0.85 7.47
N CYS A 88 -1.59 -0.13 7.12
CA CYS A 88 -0.15 -0.03 7.06
C CYS A 88 0.35 -0.57 5.71
N GLY A 89 1.63 -0.42 5.44
CA GLY A 89 2.19 -0.88 4.18
C GLY A 89 3.63 -1.30 4.29
N ALA A 90 4.07 -2.15 3.37
CA ALA A 90 5.47 -2.42 3.14
C ALA A 90 5.82 -2.29 1.66
N VAL A 91 7.02 -1.80 1.37
CA VAL A 91 7.61 -1.81 0.04
C VAL A 91 8.83 -2.71 0.05
N PHE A 92 8.84 -3.66 -0.87
CA PHE A 92 10.01 -4.46 -1.19
C PHE A 92 10.76 -3.79 -2.34
N ASP A 93 11.97 -3.30 -2.09
CA ASP A 93 12.88 -2.81 -3.11
C ASP A 93 13.78 -3.96 -3.58
N MET A 94 13.49 -4.46 -4.78
CA MET A 94 14.26 -5.53 -5.42
C MET A 94 15.39 -5.00 -6.31
N GLN A 95 15.42 -3.69 -6.55
CA GLN A 95 16.46 -3.01 -7.34
C GLN A 95 17.69 -2.66 -6.48
N SER A 96 17.49 -2.32 -5.20
CA SER A 96 18.58 -1.97 -4.30
C SER A 96 19.53 -3.15 -4.09
N THR A 97 20.81 -2.85 -3.84
CA THR A 97 21.82 -3.85 -3.45
C THR A 97 22.48 -3.40 -2.15
N PRO A 98 22.24 -4.10 -1.02
CA PRO A 98 21.33 -5.24 -0.86
C PRO A 98 19.86 -4.85 -1.05
N GLN A 99 19.01 -5.84 -1.36
CA GLN A 99 17.55 -5.66 -1.44
C GLN A 99 17.00 -5.26 -0.06
N THR A 100 15.94 -4.45 -0.04
CA THR A 100 15.38 -3.94 1.21
C THR A 100 13.88 -4.13 1.32
N ILE A 101 13.40 -4.13 2.56
CA ILE A 101 11.99 -4.06 2.92
C ILE A 101 11.84 -2.81 3.78
N THR A 102 10.93 -1.92 3.40
CA THR A 102 10.58 -0.78 4.25
C THR A 102 9.15 -0.93 4.70
N VAL A 103 8.94 -1.04 6.00
CA VAL A 103 7.63 -1.14 6.65
C VAL A 103 7.21 0.25 7.10
N PHE A 104 5.93 0.57 6.96
CA PHE A 104 5.37 1.86 7.30
C PHE A 104 4.04 1.71 8.04
N ASP A 105 4.01 2.26 9.25
CA ASP A 105 2.79 2.53 10.00
C ASP A 105 2.55 4.04 10.09
N PRO A 106 1.44 4.56 9.49
CA PRO A 106 1.08 5.96 9.60
C PRO A 106 0.99 6.50 11.04
N GLN A 107 0.65 5.66 12.02
CA GLN A 107 0.56 6.06 13.42
C GLN A 107 1.90 6.02 14.16
N GLN A 108 2.92 5.40 13.56
CA GLN A 108 4.26 5.26 14.12
C GLN A 108 4.27 4.58 15.51
N LYS A 109 3.48 3.51 15.68
CA LYS A 109 3.36 2.78 16.93
C LYS A 109 4.25 1.53 16.92
N GLN A 110 5.11 1.43 17.93
CA GLN A 110 6.06 0.32 18.08
C GLN A 110 5.39 -1.06 18.07
N GLU A 111 4.35 -1.25 18.87
CA GLU A 111 3.61 -2.52 18.98
C GLU A 111 3.04 -2.96 17.62
N GLN A 112 2.62 -1.99 16.79
CA GLN A 112 2.07 -2.28 15.48
C GLN A 112 3.17 -2.68 14.51
N TYR A 113 4.31 -1.98 14.51
CA TYR A 113 5.47 -2.40 13.72
C TYR A 113 5.90 -3.83 14.01
N GLU A 114 5.98 -4.22 15.29
CA GLU A 114 6.35 -5.59 15.68
C GLU A 114 5.36 -6.63 15.14
N GLU A 115 4.05 -6.34 15.21
CA GLU A 115 3.01 -7.21 14.65
C GLU A 115 3.11 -7.33 13.11
N TYR A 116 3.35 -6.22 12.41
CA TYR A 116 3.50 -6.21 10.95
C TYR A 116 4.77 -6.92 10.50
N GLU A 117 5.90 -6.68 11.16
CA GLU A 117 7.17 -7.30 10.83
C GLU A 117 7.09 -8.82 11.02
N SER A 118 6.53 -9.28 12.14
CA SER A 118 6.30 -10.72 12.39
C SER A 118 5.37 -11.35 11.34
N LEU A 119 4.31 -10.64 10.94
CA LEU A 119 3.41 -11.12 9.88
C LEU A 119 4.11 -11.20 8.52
N ILE A 120 4.91 -10.19 8.16
CA ILE A 120 5.67 -10.18 6.90
C ILE A 120 6.72 -11.31 6.89
N GLU A 121 7.43 -11.51 7.99
CA GLU A 121 8.39 -12.61 8.14
C GLU A 121 7.70 -13.97 7.99
N THR A 122 6.52 -14.15 8.60
CA THR A 122 5.77 -15.41 8.51
C THR A 122 5.27 -15.68 7.09
N LEU A 123 4.77 -14.66 6.38
CA LEU A 123 4.18 -14.81 5.05
C LEU A 123 5.22 -14.90 3.93
N PHE A 124 6.40 -14.32 4.14
CA PHE A 124 7.41 -14.12 3.10
C PHE A 124 8.81 -14.55 3.56
N GLU A 125 8.92 -15.54 4.44
CA GLU A 125 10.18 -16.00 5.09
C GLU A 125 11.36 -16.16 4.11
N ASP A 126 11.15 -16.88 3.01
CA ASP A 126 12.17 -17.09 1.96
C ASP A 126 12.66 -15.77 1.35
N THR A 127 11.79 -14.77 1.32
CA THR A 127 12.03 -13.47 0.73
C THR A 127 12.62 -12.48 1.74
N THR A 128 12.23 -12.54 3.01
CA THR A 128 12.69 -11.62 4.06
C THR A 128 14.08 -11.95 4.58
N SER A 129 14.42 -13.24 4.68
CA SER A 129 15.69 -13.72 5.26
C SER A 129 16.96 -13.19 4.59
N THR A 130 16.85 -12.72 3.34
CA THR A 130 17.97 -12.21 2.55
C THR A 130 17.99 -10.69 2.40
N ARG A 131 17.05 -9.97 3.03
CA ARG A 131 16.82 -8.53 2.82
C ARG A 131 17.09 -7.71 4.08
N ILE A 132 17.46 -6.45 3.89
CA ILE A 132 17.55 -5.50 5.00
C ILE A 132 16.16 -4.95 5.30
N SER A 133 15.64 -5.20 6.50
CA SER A 133 14.41 -4.58 7.00
C SER A 133 14.67 -3.17 7.53
N ARG A 134 13.73 -2.26 7.28
CA ARG A 134 13.74 -0.86 7.68
C ARG A 134 12.32 -0.43 8.06
N ARG A 135 12.23 0.60 8.91
CA ARG A 135 10.99 1.30 9.21
C ARG A 135 11.04 2.71 8.61
N GLU A 136 9.92 3.15 8.07
CA GLU A 136 9.71 4.52 7.63
C GLU A 136 9.16 5.36 8.80
N GLU A 137 9.98 6.23 9.38
CA GLU A 137 9.67 6.95 10.63
C GLU A 137 9.43 8.46 10.43
N TRP A 138 9.57 8.97 9.20
CA TRP A 138 9.54 10.39 8.91
C TRP A 138 8.12 10.95 8.72
N LEU A 139 7.29 10.23 7.98
CA LEU A 139 5.90 10.62 7.72
C LEU A 139 5.00 10.14 8.87
N LYS A 140 4.31 11.05 9.57
CA LYS A 140 3.38 10.69 10.66
C LYS A 140 1.98 11.27 10.45
N GLN A 141 0.98 10.42 10.56
CA GLN A 141 -0.42 10.82 10.58
C GLN A 141 -0.81 11.35 11.96
N SER A 142 -1.56 12.45 11.97
CA SER A 142 -2.11 13.06 13.21
C SER A 142 -3.62 13.00 13.32
N ASP A 143 -4.34 12.71 12.22
CA ASP A 143 -5.79 12.53 12.19
C ASP A 143 -6.19 11.05 12.31
N GLY A 144 -7.50 10.78 12.33
CA GLY A 144 -8.06 9.43 12.49
C GLY A 144 -8.56 8.76 11.21
N TYR A 145 -8.29 9.29 10.01
CA TYR A 145 -8.95 8.80 8.77
C TYR A 145 -8.08 8.74 7.52
N ASN A 146 -6.89 9.34 7.53
CA ASN A 146 -5.98 9.36 6.39
C ASN A 146 -4.99 8.17 6.32
N CYS A 147 -5.05 7.16 7.19
CA CYS A 147 -4.07 6.06 7.23
C CYS A 147 -3.86 5.41 5.85
N GLY A 148 -4.94 5.07 5.14
CA GLY A 148 -4.83 4.51 3.78
C GLY A 148 -4.24 5.49 2.76
N LEU A 149 -4.51 6.79 2.90
CA LEU A 149 -3.93 7.82 2.03
C LEU A 149 -2.42 7.98 2.29
N PHE A 150 -2.02 7.90 3.56
CA PHE A 150 -0.61 7.92 3.95
C PHE A 150 0.13 6.70 3.41
N VAL A 151 -0.49 5.52 3.44
CA VAL A 151 0.06 4.31 2.81
C VAL A 151 0.23 4.48 1.30
N LEU A 152 -0.74 5.07 0.59
CA LEU A 152 -0.59 5.38 -0.84
C LEU A 152 0.55 6.37 -1.11
N LEU A 153 0.67 7.40 -0.28
CA LEU A 153 1.74 8.40 -0.40
C LEU A 153 3.11 7.76 -0.15
N PHE A 154 3.22 6.92 0.89
CA PHE A 154 4.39 6.10 1.17
C PHE A 154 4.80 5.27 -0.06
N PHE A 155 3.89 4.45 -0.57
CA PHE A 155 4.14 3.63 -1.76
C PHE A 155 4.64 4.43 -2.95
N GLU A 156 3.94 5.51 -3.28
CA GLU A 156 4.27 6.31 -4.45
C GLU A 156 5.61 7.04 -4.31
N CYS A 157 5.88 7.65 -3.16
CA CYS A 157 7.14 8.33 -2.90
C CYS A 157 8.31 7.35 -2.90
N THR A 158 8.19 6.21 -2.23
CA THR A 158 9.25 5.20 -2.15
C THR A 158 9.58 4.66 -3.54
N VAL A 159 8.57 4.24 -4.33
CA VAL A 159 8.80 3.68 -5.67
C VAL A 159 9.37 4.72 -6.65
N ARG A 160 9.03 6.00 -6.48
CA ARG A 160 9.57 7.09 -7.31
C ARG A 160 10.93 7.62 -6.83
N GLY A 161 11.41 7.20 -5.66
CA GLY A 161 12.58 7.81 -5.02
C GLY A 161 12.38 9.29 -4.64
N ILE A 162 11.14 9.68 -4.31
CA ILE A 162 10.81 11.03 -3.87
C ILE A 162 10.79 11.06 -2.34
N THR A 163 11.38 12.09 -1.75
CA THR A 163 11.35 12.30 -0.29
C THR A 163 9.92 12.46 0.21
N LEU A 164 9.59 11.70 1.26
CA LEU A 164 8.29 11.82 1.92
C LEU A 164 8.14 13.18 2.63
N PRO A 165 6.95 13.80 2.59
CA PRO A 165 6.70 15.00 3.37
C PRO A 165 6.63 14.64 4.86
N ALA A 166 7.36 15.34 5.72
CA ALA A 166 7.34 15.07 7.17
C ALA A 166 5.95 15.28 7.78
N SER A 167 5.30 16.37 7.39
CA SER A 167 4.02 16.83 7.93
C SER A 167 3.18 17.45 6.81
N PRO A 168 2.47 16.63 6.02
CA PRO A 168 1.64 17.13 4.93
C PRO A 168 0.49 17.99 5.47
N SER A 169 0.25 19.15 4.85
CA SER A 169 -0.87 20.01 5.22
C SER A 169 -2.21 19.38 4.84
N LYS A 170 -3.30 19.80 5.49
CA LYS A 170 -4.66 19.36 5.12
C LYS A 170 -4.99 19.61 3.64
N GLY A 171 -4.57 20.76 3.12
CA GLY A 171 -4.74 21.10 1.70
C GLY A 171 -3.99 20.16 0.77
N PHE A 172 -2.77 19.77 1.15
CA PHE A 172 -1.99 18.77 0.41
C PHE A 172 -2.66 17.41 0.41
N LEU A 173 -3.15 16.94 1.56
CA LEU A 173 -3.85 15.65 1.67
C LEU A 173 -5.12 15.64 0.80
N HIS A 174 -5.91 16.73 0.82
CA HIS A 174 -7.06 16.87 -0.07
C HIS A 174 -6.67 16.85 -1.55
N TYR A 175 -5.59 17.53 -1.91
CA TYR A 175 -5.06 17.48 -3.28
C TYR A 175 -4.69 16.04 -3.69
N ILE A 176 -3.98 15.28 -2.85
CA ILE A 176 -3.61 13.90 -3.17
C ILE A 176 -4.84 13.01 -3.34
N ARG A 177 -5.86 13.16 -2.48
CA ARG A 177 -7.12 12.43 -2.62
C ARG A 177 -7.82 12.75 -3.94
N MET A 178 -7.89 14.04 -4.31
CA MET A 178 -8.42 14.47 -5.61
C MET A 178 -7.62 13.89 -6.78
N ARG A 179 -6.30 13.86 -6.67
CA ARG A 179 -5.44 13.30 -7.72
C ARG A 179 -5.74 11.82 -7.96
N TYR A 180 -5.82 11.02 -6.89
CA TYR A 180 -6.20 9.60 -7.02
C TYR A 180 -7.63 9.43 -7.57
N MET A 181 -8.58 10.27 -7.16
CA MET A 181 -9.93 10.28 -7.73
C MET A 181 -9.93 10.58 -9.23
N LEU A 182 -9.20 11.62 -9.66
CA LEU A 182 -9.14 12.05 -11.06
C LEU A 182 -8.50 11.00 -11.97
N LYS A 183 -7.54 10.20 -11.46
CA LYS A 183 -6.98 9.08 -12.22
C LYS A 183 -8.03 8.03 -12.62
N ALA A 184 -9.14 7.91 -11.88
CA ALA A 184 -10.25 7.05 -12.28
C ALA A 184 -11.12 7.64 -13.42
N LEU A 185 -11.01 8.94 -13.65
CA LEU A 185 -11.82 9.70 -14.62
C LEU A 185 -11.06 9.96 -15.93
N GLN A 186 -9.75 9.72 -15.97
CA GLN A 186 -8.89 9.90 -17.15
C GLN A 186 -8.96 8.71 -18.13
N VAL A 187 -10.14 8.07 -18.23
CA VAL A 187 -10.40 6.98 -19.18
C VAL A 187 -10.61 7.52 -20.59
#